data_AF-A0AAP0W2J5-F1
#
_entry.id   AF-A0AAP0W2J5-F1
#
_cell.length_a   1.000
_cell.length_b   1.000
_cell.length_c   1.000
_cell.angle_alpha   90.00
_cell.angle_beta   90.00
_cell.angle_gamma   90.00
#
_symmetry.space_group_name_H-M   'P 1'
#
loop_
_entity.id
_entity.type
_entity.pdbx_description
1 polymer ?
#
loop_
_entity_poly.entity_id
_entity_poly.type
_entity_poly.pdbx_seq_one_letter_code
_entity_poly.pdbx_strand_id
1 'polypeptide(L)'
;MKVVTLNYTGTVGKTTISAHVLSPRMNNAPIYAIESINETAEGLGIDVEKMTGAKFRDLFRKLMLEDDAVIDIGASNIEDFLNNMIKFDNSHEEFDYFIIPVTSGTKEQKETIQMLQALAGIGIPSDKIRVIFNRVDNDVEEEFKFIIAHHKKEKTFVLNTECAIFENEIFDALSIKGLTVDAILADQTDYKSLLKNKEASARDRNNWADMYGLKALAKGVKRNLDDVYANLF
;
A
#
# COMPACT_ATOMS: atom_id res chain seq x y z
N MET A 1 -14.96 0.73 -7.70
CA MET A 1 -13.58 0.32 -8.05
C MET A 1 -12.98 -0.53 -6.93
N LYS A 2 -12.57 -1.77 -7.23
CA LYS A 2 -12.02 -2.74 -6.28
C LYS A 2 -10.57 -3.02 -6.63
N VAL A 3 -9.67 -2.63 -5.73
CA VAL A 3 -8.22 -2.62 -5.96
C VAL A 3 -7.53 -3.58 -5.00
N VAL A 4 -6.77 -4.53 -5.52
CA VAL A 4 -5.95 -5.45 -4.71
C VAL A 4 -4.52 -4.92 -4.65
N THR A 5 -3.95 -4.81 -3.46
CA THR A 5 -2.54 -4.45 -3.25
C THR A 5 -1.78 -5.66 -2.73
N LEU A 6 -0.78 -6.14 -3.48
CA LEU A 6 -0.06 -7.37 -3.16
C LEU A 6 1.36 -7.40 -3.72
N ASN A 7 2.25 -8.11 -3.02
CA ASN A 7 3.60 -8.44 -3.46
C ASN A 7 4.17 -9.52 -2.52
N TYR A 8 4.88 -10.51 -3.08
CA TYR A 8 5.58 -11.56 -2.32
C TYR A 8 6.57 -11.00 -1.30
N THR A 9 7.15 -9.83 -1.57
CA THR A 9 8.01 -9.18 -0.59
C THR A 9 7.18 -8.53 0.52
N GLY A 10 7.53 -8.84 1.78
CA GLY A 10 7.11 -8.04 2.93
C GLY A 10 7.64 -6.61 2.84
N THR A 11 7.11 -5.70 3.67
CA THR A 11 7.66 -4.34 3.90
C THR A 11 7.85 -3.40 2.70
N VAL A 12 7.44 -3.77 1.48
CA VAL A 12 7.47 -2.88 0.29
C VAL A 12 6.42 -1.76 0.30
N GLY A 13 5.66 -1.60 1.40
CA GLY A 13 4.70 -0.51 1.59
C GLY A 13 3.27 -0.78 1.11
N LYS A 14 2.83 -2.04 1.02
CA LYS A 14 1.45 -2.41 0.66
C LYS A 14 0.40 -1.66 1.49
N THR A 15 0.48 -1.79 2.81
CA THR A 15 -0.44 -1.13 3.74
C THR A 15 -0.35 0.39 3.68
N THR A 16 0.85 0.95 3.53
CA THR A 16 1.04 2.40 3.35
C THR A 16 0.31 2.90 2.11
N ILE A 17 0.44 2.21 0.98
CA ILE A 17 -0.23 2.57 -0.27
C ILE A 17 -1.75 2.43 -0.14
N SER A 18 -2.22 1.33 0.44
CA SER A 18 -3.65 1.12 0.72
C SER A 18 -4.26 2.25 1.55
N ALA A 19 -3.56 2.65 2.63
CA ALA A 19 -4.05 3.64 3.58
C ALA A 19 -3.86 5.10 3.14
N HIS A 20 -2.78 5.41 2.40
CA HIS A 20 -2.40 6.79 2.10
C HIS A 20 -2.56 7.19 0.64
N VAL A 21 -2.54 6.24 -0.30
CA VAL A 21 -2.74 6.50 -1.73
C VAL A 21 -4.18 6.19 -2.12
N LEU A 22 -4.57 4.92 -1.96
CA LEU A 22 -5.79 4.37 -2.53
C LEU A 22 -7.04 4.81 -1.77
N SER A 23 -7.22 4.37 -0.52
CA SER A 23 -8.45 4.60 0.23
C SER A 23 -8.90 6.07 0.23
N PRO A 24 -8.05 7.07 0.56
CA PRO A 24 -8.47 8.47 0.59
C PRO A 24 -8.94 9.02 -0.77
N ARG A 25 -8.41 8.51 -1.88
CA ARG A 25 -8.74 8.97 -3.24
C ARG A 25 -9.82 8.14 -3.91
N MET A 26 -10.17 7.02 -3.30
CA MET A 26 -11.33 6.19 -3.62
C MET A 26 -12.48 6.50 -2.65
N ASN A 27 -12.76 7.78 -2.40
CA ASN A 27 -13.84 8.22 -1.50
C ASN A 27 -13.77 7.64 -0.07
N ASN A 28 -12.56 7.44 0.46
CA ASN A 28 -12.32 6.73 1.73
C ASN A 28 -12.81 5.27 1.71
N ALA A 29 -12.59 4.57 0.59
CA ALA A 29 -12.97 3.17 0.42
C ALA A 29 -12.49 2.30 1.60
N PRO A 30 -13.30 1.33 2.06
CA PRO A 30 -12.91 0.39 3.09
C PRO A 30 -11.68 -0.41 2.68
N ILE A 31 -10.77 -0.63 3.65
CA ILE A 31 -9.58 -1.47 3.48
C ILE A 31 -9.85 -2.82 4.14
N TYR A 32 -9.80 -3.89 3.34
CA TYR A 32 -9.85 -5.26 3.80
C TYR A 32 -8.42 -5.82 3.84
N ALA A 33 -7.81 -5.80 5.03
CA ALA A 33 -6.48 -6.37 5.23
C ALA A 33 -6.54 -7.89 5.44
N ILE A 34 -5.74 -8.61 4.67
CA ILE A 34 -5.55 -10.06 4.76
C ILE A 34 -4.13 -10.31 5.24
N GLU A 35 -3.96 -10.44 6.54
CA GLU A 35 -2.67 -10.67 7.18
C GLU A 35 -2.45 -12.13 7.60
N SER A 36 -1.19 -12.53 7.72
CA SER A 36 -0.87 -13.65 8.60
C SER A 36 -0.68 -13.06 9.99
N ILE A 37 -1.56 -13.40 10.93
CA ILE A 37 -1.24 -13.16 12.33
C ILE A 37 0.03 -13.97 12.63
N ASN A 38 1.18 -13.32 12.79
CA ASN A 38 2.39 -13.87 13.41
C ASN A 38 3.45 -12.78 13.70
N GLU A 39 3.22 -12.00 14.76
CA GLU A 39 4.31 -11.52 15.64
C GLU A 39 3.99 -11.71 17.15
N THR A 40 2.95 -12.47 17.53
CA THR A 40 2.59 -12.62 18.96
C THR A 40 2.00 -13.96 19.38
N ALA A 41 2.20 -15.03 18.62
CA ALA A 41 1.58 -16.34 18.87
C ALA A 41 2.56 -17.49 19.22
N GLU A 42 3.78 -17.20 19.69
CA GLU A 42 4.61 -18.25 20.35
C GLU A 42 4.23 -18.50 21.82
N GLY A 43 3.29 -17.73 22.40
CA GLY A 43 2.94 -17.84 23.83
C GLY A 43 1.73 -18.70 24.17
N LEU A 44 0.79 -18.93 23.26
CA LEU A 44 -0.51 -19.53 23.59
C LEU A 44 -1.02 -20.35 22.41
N GLY A 45 -0.91 -21.68 22.51
CA GLY A 45 -1.27 -22.64 21.45
C GLY A 45 -2.73 -22.54 20.98
N ILE A 46 -2.96 -21.65 20.02
CA ILE A 46 -4.23 -21.43 19.32
C ILE A 46 -3.93 -21.52 17.82
N ASP A 47 -4.78 -22.27 17.12
CA ASP A 47 -4.60 -22.65 15.72
C ASP A 47 -4.41 -21.45 14.79
N VAL A 48 -3.44 -21.62 13.89
CA VAL A 48 -3.02 -20.63 12.87
C VAL A 48 -4.12 -20.49 11.82
N GLU A 49 -4.77 -19.34 11.76
CA GLU A 49 -5.93 -19.15 10.90
C GLU A 49 -5.56 -18.57 9.52
N LYS A 50 -4.99 -19.40 8.63
CA LYS A 50 -4.68 -19.08 7.21
C LYS A 50 -5.89 -18.54 6.43
N MET A 51 -5.66 -17.92 5.25
CA MET A 51 -6.74 -17.60 4.30
C MET A 51 -7.38 -18.88 3.75
N THR A 52 -8.37 -19.41 4.48
CA THR A 52 -9.15 -20.56 4.04
C THR A 52 -10.11 -20.17 2.91
N GLY A 53 -10.54 -21.14 2.09
CA GLY A 53 -11.55 -20.88 1.06
C GLY A 53 -12.89 -20.36 1.61
N ALA A 54 -13.20 -20.63 2.89
CA ALA A 54 -14.38 -20.06 3.56
C ALA A 54 -14.20 -18.55 3.79
N LYS A 55 -13.05 -18.13 4.32
CA LYS A 55 -12.72 -16.70 4.51
C LYS A 55 -12.69 -15.94 3.18
N PHE A 56 -12.11 -16.55 2.14
CA PHE A 56 -12.13 -15.95 0.81
C PHE A 56 -13.57 -15.74 0.30
N ARG A 57 -14.44 -16.75 0.48
CA ARG A 57 -15.86 -16.64 0.11
C ARG A 57 -16.57 -15.51 0.86
N ASP A 58 -16.29 -15.36 2.15
CA ASP A 58 -16.87 -14.29 2.95
C ASP A 58 -16.36 -12.91 2.53
N LEU A 59 -15.07 -12.77 2.23
CA LEU A 59 -14.52 -11.56 1.63
C LEU A 59 -15.20 -11.26 0.30
N PHE A 60 -15.26 -12.24 -0.61
CA PHE A 60 -15.86 -12.07 -1.93
C PHE A 60 -17.31 -11.59 -1.83
N ARG A 61 -18.12 -12.19 -0.93
CA ARG A 61 -19.50 -11.75 -0.66
C ARG A 61 -19.59 -10.31 -0.17
N LYS A 62 -18.66 -9.86 0.69
CA LYS A 62 -18.60 -8.46 1.12
C LYS A 62 -18.28 -7.56 -0.05
N LEU A 63 -17.26 -7.91 -0.82
CA LEU A 63 -16.84 -7.14 -2.00
C LEU A 63 -17.96 -6.97 -3.01
N MET A 64 -18.81 -7.98 -3.24
CA MET A 64 -19.98 -7.85 -4.13
C MET A 64 -21.00 -6.78 -3.69
N LEU A 65 -21.00 -6.38 -2.42
CA LEU A 65 -21.91 -5.36 -1.87
C LEU A 65 -21.28 -3.96 -1.82
N GLU A 66 -19.98 -3.85 -2.05
CA GLU A 66 -19.26 -2.58 -2.05
C GLU A 66 -19.11 -2.05 -3.48
N ASP A 67 -19.22 -0.72 -3.64
CA ASP A 67 -18.87 -0.06 -4.89
C ASP A 67 -17.34 0.10 -5.00
N ASP A 68 -16.71 0.59 -3.92
CA ASP A 68 -15.27 0.83 -3.82
C ASP A 68 -14.65 0.01 -2.68
N ALA A 69 -13.51 -0.63 -2.91
CA ALA A 69 -12.79 -1.35 -1.87
C ALA A 69 -11.28 -1.43 -2.17
N VAL A 70 -10.48 -1.43 -1.11
CA VAL A 70 -9.04 -1.76 -1.18
C VAL A 70 -8.81 -3.08 -0.44
N ILE A 71 -8.15 -4.02 -1.09
CA ILE A 71 -7.83 -5.33 -0.51
C ILE A 71 -6.32 -5.39 -0.33
N ASP A 72 -5.84 -5.30 0.92
CA ASP A 72 -4.42 -5.34 1.25
C ASP A 72 -4.00 -6.76 1.59
N ILE A 73 -3.22 -7.40 0.72
CA ILE A 73 -2.82 -8.81 0.88
C ILE A 73 -1.40 -8.90 1.44
N GLY A 74 -1.30 -9.40 2.67
CA GLY A 74 -0.03 -9.77 3.30
C GLY A 74 0.69 -10.86 2.50
N ALA A 75 2.03 -10.77 2.44
CA ALA A 75 2.87 -11.63 1.59
C ALA A 75 2.64 -13.14 1.80
N SER A 76 2.42 -13.53 3.05
CA SER A 76 2.17 -14.90 3.51
C SER A 76 0.81 -15.49 3.08
N ASN A 77 -0.14 -14.67 2.62
CA ASN A 77 -1.47 -15.11 2.16
C ASN A 77 -1.63 -15.08 0.64
N ILE A 78 -0.61 -14.62 -0.11
CA ILE A 78 -0.74 -14.43 -1.55
C ILE A 78 -1.05 -15.75 -2.26
N GLU A 79 -0.31 -16.82 -1.97
CA GLU A 79 -0.54 -18.12 -2.60
C GLU A 79 -1.96 -18.64 -2.34
N ASP A 80 -2.44 -18.56 -1.11
CA ASP A 80 -3.81 -18.97 -0.76
C ASP A 80 -4.84 -18.07 -1.46
N PHE A 81 -4.61 -16.76 -1.54
CA PHE A 81 -5.48 -15.82 -2.23
C PHE A 81 -5.57 -16.11 -3.74
N LEU A 82 -4.44 -16.26 -4.43
CA LEU A 82 -4.40 -16.58 -5.86
C LEU A 82 -5.05 -17.94 -6.15
N ASN A 83 -4.75 -18.97 -5.34
CA ASN A 83 -5.34 -20.30 -5.49
C ASN A 83 -6.85 -20.29 -5.30
N ASN A 84 -7.38 -19.47 -4.39
CA ASN A 84 -8.82 -19.31 -4.26
C ASN A 84 -9.40 -18.55 -5.45
N MET A 85 -8.76 -17.49 -5.94
CA MET A 85 -9.22 -16.77 -7.13
C MET A 85 -9.33 -17.68 -8.37
N ILE A 86 -8.40 -18.63 -8.56
CA ILE A 86 -8.48 -19.62 -9.66
C ILE A 86 -9.69 -20.56 -9.49
N LYS A 87 -10.03 -20.95 -8.25
CA LYS A 87 -11.11 -21.91 -7.98
C LYS A 87 -12.52 -21.31 -8.10
N PHE A 88 -12.65 -20.01 -7.91
CA PHE A 88 -13.92 -19.31 -8.04
C PHE A 88 -14.01 -18.71 -9.45
N ASP A 89 -14.76 -19.38 -10.33
CA ASP A 89 -15.05 -18.89 -11.69
C ASP A 89 -15.48 -17.42 -11.64
N ASN A 90 -14.94 -16.62 -12.57
CA ASN A 90 -15.16 -15.17 -12.71
C ASN A 90 -14.74 -14.29 -11.51
N SER A 91 -14.09 -14.83 -10.48
CA SER A 91 -13.70 -14.00 -9.31
C SER A 91 -12.66 -12.91 -9.62
N HIS A 92 -11.86 -13.09 -10.68
CA HIS A 92 -10.94 -12.06 -11.19
C HIS A 92 -11.66 -10.90 -11.89
N GLU A 93 -12.92 -11.09 -12.33
CA GLU A 93 -13.74 -10.03 -12.92
C GLU A 93 -14.16 -9.01 -11.86
N GLU A 94 -14.25 -9.43 -10.59
CA GLU A 94 -14.64 -8.57 -9.47
C GLU A 94 -13.55 -7.55 -9.08
N PHE A 95 -12.29 -7.80 -9.45
CA PHE A 95 -11.18 -6.90 -9.18
C PHE A 95 -10.85 -6.07 -10.41
N ASP A 96 -10.86 -4.74 -10.24
CA ASP A 96 -10.56 -3.80 -11.32
C ASP A 96 -9.05 -3.72 -11.56
N TYR A 97 -8.26 -3.66 -10.49
CA TYR A 97 -6.80 -3.48 -10.57
C TYR A 97 -6.04 -4.26 -9.51
N PHE A 98 -4.83 -4.69 -9.89
CA PHE A 98 -3.82 -5.29 -9.03
C PHE A 98 -2.62 -4.36 -8.96
N ILE A 99 -2.40 -3.75 -7.79
CA ILE A 99 -1.32 -2.81 -7.52
C ILE A 99 -0.16 -3.55 -6.90
N ILE A 100 0.98 -3.50 -7.57
CA ILE A 100 2.20 -4.20 -7.19
C ILE A 100 3.26 -3.16 -6.78
N PRO A 101 3.39 -2.87 -5.48
CA PRO A 101 4.42 -1.96 -4.99
C PRO A 101 5.79 -2.63 -5.00
N VAL A 102 6.84 -1.89 -5.33
CA VAL A 102 8.21 -2.39 -5.38
C VAL A 102 9.18 -1.36 -4.82
N THR A 103 10.20 -1.79 -4.09
CA THR A 103 11.33 -0.96 -3.65
C THR A 103 12.59 -1.27 -4.47
N SER A 104 13.59 -0.39 -4.42
CA SER A 104 14.78 -0.45 -5.29
C SER A 104 15.71 -1.64 -5.02
N GLY A 105 15.51 -2.37 -3.92
CA GLY A 105 16.32 -3.53 -3.56
C GLY A 105 16.26 -4.65 -4.62
N THR A 106 17.41 -5.27 -4.90
CA THR A 106 17.53 -6.28 -5.97
C THR A 106 16.69 -7.53 -5.69
N LYS A 107 16.56 -7.92 -4.42
CA LYS A 107 15.75 -9.09 -4.04
C LYS A 107 14.26 -8.79 -4.27
N GLU A 108 13.83 -7.62 -3.80
CA GLU A 108 12.48 -7.09 -3.89
C GLU A 108 12.03 -6.96 -5.34
N GLN A 109 12.88 -6.44 -6.23
CA GLN A 109 12.59 -6.40 -7.67
C GLN A 109 12.44 -7.79 -8.29
N LYS A 110 13.26 -8.78 -7.90
CA LYS A 110 13.16 -10.16 -8.41
C LYS A 110 11.87 -10.84 -7.95
N GLU A 111 11.52 -10.69 -6.68
CA GLU A 111 10.26 -11.23 -6.12
C GLU A 111 9.04 -10.52 -6.73
N THR A 112 9.14 -9.22 -6.99
CA THR A 112 8.12 -8.46 -7.74
C THR A 112 7.92 -9.03 -9.15
N ILE A 113 9.00 -9.35 -9.87
CA ILE A 113 8.91 -9.99 -11.19
C ILE A 113 8.19 -11.34 -11.10
N GLN A 114 8.47 -12.15 -10.06
CA GLN A 114 7.76 -13.41 -9.84
C GLN A 114 6.27 -13.18 -9.59
N MET A 115 5.90 -12.15 -8.81
CA MET A 115 4.50 -11.77 -8.58
C MET A 115 3.80 -11.38 -9.88
N LEU A 116 4.44 -10.55 -10.72
CA LEU A 116 3.92 -10.14 -12.02
C LEU A 116 3.73 -11.35 -12.95
N GLN A 117 4.69 -12.27 -12.97
CA GLN A 117 4.59 -13.53 -13.72
C GLN A 117 3.46 -14.42 -13.22
N ALA A 118 3.24 -14.50 -11.90
CA ALA A 118 2.15 -15.28 -11.32
C ALA A 118 0.78 -14.74 -11.73
N LEU A 119 0.57 -13.41 -11.66
CA LEU A 119 -0.68 -12.79 -12.10
C LEU A 119 -0.94 -12.99 -13.60
N ALA A 120 0.09 -12.85 -14.43
CA ALA A 120 -0.04 -13.13 -15.85
C ALA A 120 -0.33 -14.63 -16.11
N GLY A 121 0.31 -15.52 -15.36
CA GLY A 121 0.18 -16.98 -15.51
C GLY A 121 -1.22 -17.51 -15.16
N ILE A 122 -1.94 -16.85 -14.25
CA ILE A 122 -3.34 -17.16 -13.93
C ILE A 122 -4.34 -16.42 -14.83
N GLY A 123 -3.85 -15.63 -15.80
CA GLY A 123 -4.67 -15.00 -16.83
C GLY A 123 -5.21 -13.59 -16.50
N ILE A 124 -4.65 -12.89 -15.50
CA ILE A 124 -5.05 -11.50 -15.25
C ILE A 124 -4.61 -10.61 -16.44
N PRO A 125 -5.52 -9.81 -17.02
CA PRO A 125 -5.20 -8.89 -18.11
C PRO A 125 -4.10 -7.89 -17.73
N SER A 126 -3.20 -7.58 -18.67
CA SER A 126 -2.04 -6.72 -18.41
C SER A 126 -2.42 -5.28 -18.06
N ASP A 127 -3.53 -4.77 -18.57
CA ASP A 127 -4.08 -3.44 -18.28
C ASP A 127 -4.65 -3.33 -16.85
N LYS A 128 -4.92 -4.47 -16.19
CA LYS A 128 -5.34 -4.52 -14.78
C LYS A 128 -4.15 -4.56 -13.80
N ILE A 129 -2.96 -4.94 -14.24
CA ILE A 129 -1.78 -5.07 -13.36
C ILE A 129 -0.96 -3.78 -13.45
N ARG A 130 -0.80 -3.06 -12.35
CA ARG A 130 -0.10 -1.77 -12.32
C ARG A 130 0.97 -1.74 -11.24
N VAL A 131 2.13 -1.15 -11.53
CA VAL A 131 3.26 -1.07 -10.60
C VAL A 131 3.37 0.32 -9.97
N ILE A 132 3.68 0.36 -8.68
CA ILE A 132 4.08 1.59 -7.97
C ILE A 132 5.54 1.43 -7.52
N PHE A 133 6.39 2.37 -7.92
CA PHE A 133 7.74 2.49 -7.42
C PHE A 133 7.69 3.18 -6.06
N ASN A 134 8.01 2.44 -5.01
CA ASN A 134 7.93 2.93 -3.65
C ASN A 134 9.33 3.13 -3.07
N ARG A 135 9.47 4.12 -2.17
CA ARG A 135 10.75 4.48 -1.55
C ARG A 135 11.81 4.87 -2.57
N VAL A 136 11.41 5.68 -3.55
CA VAL A 136 12.34 6.20 -4.57
C VAL A 136 13.21 7.26 -3.92
N ASP A 137 14.53 7.14 -4.05
CA ASP A 137 15.47 8.11 -3.48
C ASP A 137 15.82 9.22 -4.48
N ASN A 138 16.03 8.87 -5.75
CA ASN A 138 16.50 9.77 -6.80
C ASN A 138 15.71 9.60 -8.09
N ASP A 139 15.96 8.50 -8.82
CA ASP A 139 15.49 8.30 -10.19
C ASP A 139 15.00 6.87 -10.41
N VAL A 140 13.79 6.77 -10.95
CA VAL A 140 13.11 5.49 -11.14
C VAL A 140 13.83 4.62 -12.18
N GLU A 141 14.33 5.22 -13.27
CA GLU A 141 14.99 4.45 -14.32
C GLU A 141 16.30 3.82 -13.85
N GLU A 142 17.03 4.54 -12.99
CA GLU A 142 18.29 4.05 -12.42
C GLU A 142 18.09 2.99 -11.34
N GLU A 143 17.09 3.18 -10.48
CA GLU A 143 16.85 2.33 -9.30
C GLU A 143 16.08 1.04 -9.63
N PHE A 144 15.18 1.07 -10.61
CA PHE A 144 14.24 -0.03 -10.89
C PHE A 144 14.48 -0.73 -12.23
N LYS A 145 15.75 -0.80 -12.64
CA LYS A 145 16.18 -1.36 -13.94
C LYS A 145 15.61 -2.73 -14.25
N PHE A 146 15.48 -3.62 -13.25
CA PHE A 146 14.97 -4.98 -13.50
C PHE A 146 13.49 -4.98 -13.85
N ILE A 147 12.68 -4.17 -13.16
CA ILE A 147 11.24 -4.04 -13.44
C ILE A 147 11.03 -3.43 -14.82
N ILE A 148 11.74 -2.34 -15.14
CA ILE A 148 11.62 -1.65 -16.43
C ILE A 148 12.08 -2.56 -17.58
N ALA A 149 13.17 -3.28 -17.42
CA ALA A 149 13.64 -4.25 -18.41
C ALA A 149 12.62 -5.38 -18.62
N HIS A 150 12.02 -5.88 -17.53
CA HIS A 150 10.99 -6.90 -17.61
C HIS A 150 9.73 -6.41 -18.34
N HIS A 151 9.24 -5.21 -18.02
CA HIS A 151 8.11 -4.57 -18.70
C HIS A 151 8.35 -4.47 -20.22
N LYS A 152 9.52 -3.96 -20.63
CA LYS A 152 9.89 -3.80 -22.05
C LYS A 152 9.86 -5.12 -22.82
N LYS A 153 10.20 -6.23 -22.14
CA LYS A 153 10.27 -7.57 -22.74
C LYS A 153 8.92 -8.28 -22.80
N GLU A 154 8.21 -8.35 -21.68
CA GLU A 154 7.03 -9.22 -21.54
C GLU A 154 5.70 -8.49 -21.78
N LYS A 155 5.63 -7.18 -21.50
CA LYS A 155 4.42 -6.34 -21.64
C LYS A 155 3.18 -6.92 -20.91
N THR A 156 3.40 -7.61 -19.79
CA THR A 156 2.37 -8.29 -18.99
C THR A 156 1.72 -7.41 -17.93
N PHE A 157 2.11 -6.14 -17.83
CA PHE A 157 1.59 -5.18 -16.86
C PHE A 157 1.77 -3.75 -17.38
N VAL A 158 1.12 -2.77 -16.74
CA VAL A 158 1.28 -1.34 -17.01
C VAL A 158 2.31 -0.73 -16.05
N LEU A 159 3.18 0.10 -16.61
CA LEU A 159 4.23 0.82 -15.89
C LEU A 159 4.21 2.29 -16.33
N ASN A 160 4.16 3.18 -15.34
CA ASN A 160 4.38 4.62 -15.49
C ASN A 160 5.40 5.07 -14.44
N THR A 161 6.50 5.70 -14.86
CA THR A 161 7.57 6.15 -13.94
C THR A 161 7.11 7.27 -13.01
N GLU A 162 6.03 7.98 -13.35
CA GLU A 162 5.40 8.98 -12.47
C GLU A 162 4.61 8.33 -11.31
N CYS A 163 4.36 7.02 -11.34
CA CYS A 163 3.81 6.26 -10.22
C CYS A 163 4.90 5.98 -9.16
N ALA A 164 5.57 7.03 -8.71
CA ALA A 164 6.70 6.99 -7.79
C ALA A 164 6.38 7.69 -6.45
N ILE A 165 6.49 6.94 -5.36
CA ILE A 165 6.43 7.48 -3.99
C ILE A 165 7.87 7.64 -3.51
N PHE A 166 8.25 8.88 -3.23
CA PHE A 166 9.60 9.19 -2.74
C PHE A 166 9.78 8.77 -1.28
N GLU A 167 10.99 8.36 -0.93
CA GLU A 167 11.33 8.01 0.45
C GLU A 167 11.07 9.18 1.39
N ASN A 168 10.38 8.91 2.49
CA ASN A 168 10.05 9.93 3.47
C ASN A 168 9.82 9.36 4.86
N GLU A 169 10.55 9.89 5.85
CA GLU A 169 10.46 9.49 7.26
C GLU A 169 9.07 9.76 7.89
N ILE A 170 8.23 10.56 7.23
CA ILE A 170 6.90 10.89 7.75
C ILE A 170 6.04 9.64 7.96
N PHE A 171 6.15 8.62 7.11
CA PHE A 171 5.30 7.44 7.21
C PHE A 171 5.57 6.66 8.50
N ASP A 172 6.83 6.48 8.86
CA ASP A 172 7.22 5.83 10.11
C ASP A 172 6.80 6.66 11.32
N ALA A 173 7.02 7.98 11.26
CA ALA A 173 6.64 8.89 12.34
C ALA A 173 5.12 8.95 12.57
N LEU A 174 4.33 8.92 11.51
CA LEU A 174 2.87 8.88 11.57
C LEU A 174 2.35 7.52 12.07
N SER A 175 2.99 6.42 11.65
CA SER A 175 2.66 5.07 12.12
C SER A 175 2.81 4.95 13.64
N ILE A 176 3.93 5.43 14.21
CA ILE A 176 4.16 5.45 15.67
C ILE A 176 3.07 6.24 16.40
N LYS A 177 2.54 7.30 15.79
CA LYS A 177 1.49 8.15 16.35
C LYS A 177 0.06 7.67 16.03
N GLY A 178 -0.11 6.62 15.24
CA GLY A 178 -1.43 6.15 14.78
C GLY A 178 -2.18 7.18 13.94
N LEU A 179 -1.46 8.01 13.18
CA LEU A 179 -2.03 9.08 12.35
C LEU A 179 -1.84 8.79 10.86
N THR A 180 -2.65 9.43 10.02
CA THR A 180 -2.46 9.46 8.57
C THR A 180 -2.00 10.84 8.09
N VAL A 181 -1.51 10.91 6.85
CA VAL A 181 -1.16 12.19 6.19
C VAL A 181 -2.38 13.12 6.14
N ASP A 182 -3.56 12.59 5.84
CA ASP A 182 -4.78 13.39 5.79
C ASP A 182 -5.23 13.83 7.18
N ALA A 183 -5.12 12.96 8.18
CA ALA A 183 -5.47 13.32 9.57
C ALA A 183 -4.62 14.49 10.08
N ILE A 184 -3.31 14.49 9.83
CA ILE A 184 -2.44 15.58 10.28
C ILE A 184 -2.64 16.87 9.47
N LEU A 185 -3.03 16.77 8.20
CA LEU A 185 -3.37 17.94 7.39
C LEU A 185 -4.73 18.54 7.77
N ALA A 186 -5.69 17.71 8.18
CA ALA A 186 -7.02 18.14 8.63
C ALA A 186 -7.02 18.76 10.03
N ASP A 187 -6.04 18.42 10.88
CA ASP A 187 -5.87 19.02 12.20
C ASP A 187 -5.76 20.55 12.12
N GLN A 188 -6.65 21.28 12.78
CA GLN A 188 -6.69 22.75 12.75
C GLN A 188 -5.82 23.41 13.83
N THR A 189 -5.10 22.63 14.64
CA THR A 189 -4.27 23.15 15.72
C THR A 189 -3.14 24.04 15.19
N ASP A 190 -3.06 25.28 15.68
CA ASP A 190 -1.96 26.20 15.37
C ASP A 190 -0.76 25.95 16.29
N TYR A 191 -0.06 24.84 16.02
CA TYR A 191 1.14 24.46 16.74
C TYR A 191 2.23 25.54 16.74
N LYS A 192 2.30 26.37 15.69
CA LYS A 192 3.27 27.47 15.60
C LYS A 192 2.99 28.55 16.63
N SER A 193 1.72 28.87 16.88
CA SER A 193 1.33 29.79 17.95
C SER A 193 1.51 29.16 19.32
N LEU A 194 1.18 27.88 19.51
CA LEU A 194 1.40 27.16 20.77
C LEU A 194 2.89 27.17 21.19
N LEU A 195 3.80 26.98 20.23
CA LEU A 195 5.26 27.02 20.47
C LEU A 195 5.79 28.35 21.04
N LYS A 196 5.03 29.45 20.90
CA LYS A 196 5.39 30.76 21.48
C LYS A 196 5.03 30.87 22.97
N ASN A 197 4.22 29.95 23.49
CA ASN A 197 3.88 29.92 24.91
C ASN A 197 5.12 29.53 25.75
N LYS A 198 5.67 30.50 26.48
CA LYS A 198 6.87 30.32 27.31
C LYS A 198 6.60 29.61 28.63
N GLU A 199 5.33 29.50 29.04
CA GLU A 199 4.91 28.84 30.28
C GLU A 199 4.63 27.35 30.08
N ALA A 200 4.57 26.90 28.83
CA ALA A 200 4.34 25.50 28.50
C ALA A 200 5.52 24.60 28.91
N SER A 201 5.20 23.36 29.30
CA SER A 201 6.21 22.38 29.67
C SER A 201 7.11 22.03 28.48
N ALA A 202 8.35 21.58 28.75
CA ALA A 202 9.25 21.10 27.69
C ALA A 202 8.62 19.94 26.89
N ARG A 203 7.85 19.08 27.55
CA ARG A 203 7.12 17.97 26.92
C ARG A 203 6.09 18.49 25.90
N ASP A 204 5.27 19.45 26.28
CA ASP A 204 4.24 20.00 25.39
C ASP A 204 4.87 20.74 24.20
N ARG A 205 5.92 21.53 24.47
CA ARG A 205 6.65 22.24 23.41
C ARG A 205 7.31 21.30 22.42
N ASN A 206 7.91 20.20 22.88
CA ASN A 206 8.47 19.18 21.99
C ASN A 206 7.37 18.53 21.14
N ASN A 207 6.26 18.13 21.74
CA ASN A 207 5.14 17.55 20.98
C ASN A 207 4.58 18.53 19.93
N TRP A 208 4.44 19.83 20.26
CA TRP A 208 3.99 20.83 19.29
C TRP A 208 5.01 21.06 18.16
N ALA A 209 6.31 21.02 18.46
CA ALA A 209 7.36 21.12 17.46
C ALA A 209 7.30 19.92 16.50
N ASP A 210 7.17 18.72 17.04
CA ASP A 210 7.03 17.48 16.26
C ASP A 210 5.80 17.55 15.34
N MET A 211 4.62 17.88 15.89
CA MET A 211 3.39 17.97 15.11
C MET A 211 3.44 19.06 14.03
N TYR A 212 4.07 20.21 14.33
CA TYR A 212 4.30 21.26 13.33
C TYR A 212 5.20 20.77 12.19
N GLY A 213 6.31 20.08 12.52
CA GLY A 213 7.23 19.52 11.55
C GLY A 213 6.56 18.48 10.65
N LEU A 214 5.84 17.52 11.25
CA LEU A 214 5.11 16.50 10.51
C LEU A 214 4.05 17.12 9.59
N LYS A 215 3.31 18.14 10.05
CA LYS A 215 2.32 18.84 9.21
C LYS A 215 2.96 19.58 8.04
N ALA A 216 4.17 20.12 8.22
CA ALA A 216 4.91 20.76 7.14
C ALA A 216 5.35 19.74 6.06
N LEU A 217 5.88 18.58 6.48
CA LEU A 217 6.26 17.49 5.58
C LEU A 217 5.05 16.88 4.86
N ALA A 218 3.92 16.72 5.57
CA ALA A 218 2.70 16.10 5.05
C ALA A 218 2.17 16.79 3.81
N LYS A 219 2.33 18.11 3.67
CA LYS A 219 1.87 18.85 2.47
C LYS A 219 2.60 18.44 1.20
N GLY A 220 3.92 18.23 1.30
CA GLY A 220 4.73 17.76 0.17
C GLY A 220 4.34 16.34 -0.22
N VAL A 221 4.27 15.46 0.78
CA VAL A 221 3.91 14.05 0.62
C VAL A 221 2.52 13.90 0.03
N LYS A 222 1.51 14.65 0.51
CA LYS A 222 0.14 14.58 -0.02
C LYS A 222 0.07 14.84 -1.52
N ARG A 223 0.81 15.85 -2.02
CA ARG A 223 0.89 16.15 -3.46
C ARG A 223 1.49 15.00 -4.24
N ASN A 224 2.62 14.45 -3.79
CA ASN A 224 3.22 13.28 -4.44
C ASN A 224 2.25 12.09 -4.47
N LEU A 225 1.54 11.81 -3.38
CA LEU A 225 0.54 10.75 -3.34
C LEU A 225 -0.68 11.04 -4.26
N ASP A 226 -1.04 12.31 -4.45
CA ASP A 226 -2.08 12.75 -5.41
C ASP A 226 -1.64 12.50 -6.85
N ASP A 227 -0.41 12.90 -7.17
CA ASP A 227 0.18 12.71 -8.49
C ASP A 227 0.31 11.22 -8.83
N VAL A 228 0.76 10.39 -7.87
CA VAL A 228 0.86 8.94 -8.03
C VAL A 228 -0.51 8.34 -8.37
N TYR A 229 -1.56 8.67 -7.62
CA TYR A 229 -2.89 8.12 -7.90
C TYR A 229 -3.45 8.56 -9.25
N ALA A 230 -3.27 9.83 -9.62
CA ALA A 230 -3.72 10.35 -10.91
C ALA A 230 -3.01 9.70 -12.11
N ASN A 231 -1.75 9.30 -11.93
CA ASN A 231 -0.97 8.58 -12.93
C ASN A 231 -1.22 7.06 -12.91
N LEU A 232 -1.81 6.55 -11.83
CA LEU A 232 -2.03 5.13 -11.62
C LEU A 232 -3.23 4.61 -12.39
N PHE A 233 -4.27 5.40 -12.68
CA PHE A 233 -5.53 4.94 -13.29
C PHE A 233 -5.79 5.51 -14.67
#